data_AF-A0A7C6SP40-F1
#
_entry.id   AF-A0A7C6SP40-F1
#
_cell.length_a   1.000
_cell.length_b   1.000
_cell.length_c   1.000
_cell.angle_alpha   90.00
_cell.angle_beta   90.00
_cell.angle_gamma   90.00
#
_symmetry.space_group_name_H-M   'P 1'
#
loop_
_entity.id
_entity.type
_entity.pdbx_description
1 polymer ?
#
loop_
_entity_poly.entity_id
_entity_poly.type
_entity_poly.pdbx_seq_one_letter_code
_entity_poly.pdbx_strand_id
1 'polypeptide(L)' 'DRASYTPEAGDLIYLRWDGARATTTFSHIGIVYDVDANYVYTLEGAAAGHVDTRMYKLTDSDIVGYAKPKY' A
#
# COMPACT_ATOMS: atom_id res chain seq x y z
N ASP A 1 -5.11 -12.51 7.89
CA ASP A 1 -5.22 -11.29 8.72
C ASP A 1 -4.05 -10.37 8.45
N ARG A 2 -4.29 -9.05 8.35
CA ARG A 2 -3.27 -8.01 8.08
C ARG A 2 -2.07 -8.08 9.06
N ALA A 3 -2.29 -8.66 10.24
CA ALA A 3 -1.32 -8.72 11.34
C ALA A 3 -0.23 -9.80 11.18
N SER A 4 -0.32 -10.73 10.23
CA SER A 4 0.66 -11.83 10.11
C SER A 4 1.54 -11.78 8.87
N TYR A 5 1.36 -10.79 7.99
CA TYR A 5 2.13 -10.67 6.75
C TYR A 5 3.12 -9.52 6.83
N THR A 6 4.40 -9.81 6.58
CA THR A 6 5.44 -8.80 6.40
C THR A 6 5.58 -8.54 4.91
N PRO A 7 5.38 -7.29 4.43
CA PRO A 7 5.53 -6.98 3.03
C PRO A 7 6.99 -7.10 2.57
N GLU A 8 7.16 -7.37 1.29
CA GLU A 8 8.46 -7.46 0.61
C GLU A 8 8.46 -6.58 -0.65
N ALA A 9 9.66 -6.21 -1.13
CA ALA A 9 9.78 -5.55 -2.42
C ALA A 9 9.17 -6.41 -3.55
N GLY A 10 8.37 -5.80 -4.40
CA GLY A 10 7.59 -6.46 -5.46
C GLY A 10 6.15 -6.76 -5.08
N ASP A 11 5.76 -6.64 -3.81
CA ASP A 11 4.36 -6.75 -3.39
C ASP A 11 3.51 -5.58 -3.92
N LEU A 12 2.22 -5.84 -4.07
CA LEU A 12 1.22 -4.82 -4.25
C LEU A 12 0.67 -4.40 -2.89
N ILE A 13 0.46 -3.10 -2.69
CA ILE A 13 -0.20 -2.53 -1.51
C ILE A 13 -1.57 -1.98 -1.92
N TYR A 14 -2.61 -2.28 -1.14
CA TYR A 14 -3.95 -1.73 -1.33
C TYR A 14 -4.28 -0.75 -0.20
N LEU A 15 -4.72 0.45 -0.59
CA LEU A 15 -5.07 1.52 0.33
C LEU A 15 -6.56 1.83 0.26
N ARG A 16 -7.17 2.15 1.39
CA ARG A 16 -8.54 2.68 1.50
C ARG A 16 -8.50 3.92 2.35
N TRP A 17 -8.58 5.08 1.69
CA TRP A 17 -8.56 6.38 2.34
C TRP A 17 -9.73 6.57 3.29
N ASP A 18 -9.48 7.32 4.36
CA ASP A 18 -10.54 7.82 5.23
C ASP A 18 -11.61 8.58 4.44
N GLY A 19 -12.87 8.43 4.84
CA GLY A 19 -14.02 9.02 4.15
C GLY A 19 -14.42 8.36 2.82
N ALA A 20 -13.75 7.29 2.38
CA ALA A 20 -14.21 6.51 1.23
C ALA A 20 -15.64 5.98 1.44
N ARG A 21 -16.43 5.91 0.35
CA ARG A 21 -17.82 5.41 0.41
C ARG A 21 -17.84 4.00 1.02
N ALA A 22 -18.93 3.65 1.70
CA ALA A 22 -19.08 2.33 2.31
C ALA A 22 -18.93 1.16 1.30
N THR A 23 -19.27 1.41 0.04
CA THR A 23 -19.13 0.45 -1.06
C THR A 23 -17.72 0.37 -1.66
N THR A 24 -16.80 1.25 -1.26
CA THR A 24 -15.42 1.27 -1.77
C THR A 24 -14.60 0.24 -1.02
N THR A 25 -14.20 -0.83 -1.72
CA THR A 25 -13.30 -1.85 -1.18
C THR A 25 -11.88 -1.33 -1.02
N PHE A 26 -11.34 -0.66 -2.05
CA PHE A 26 -10.03 -0.02 -2.05
C PHE A 26 -10.09 1.32 -2.82
N SER A 27 -9.31 2.30 -2.39
CA SER A 27 -9.20 3.63 -3.02
C SER A 27 -8.00 3.73 -3.95
N HIS A 28 -6.88 3.10 -3.59
CA HIS A 28 -5.62 3.23 -4.32
C HIS A 28 -4.79 1.95 -4.26
N ILE A 29 -3.84 1.81 -5.18
CA ILE A 29 -2.91 0.69 -5.26
C ILE A 29 -1.51 1.19 -5.61
N GLY A 30 -0.49 0.57 -5.02
CA GLY A 30 0.92 0.85 -5.29
C GLY A 30 1.76 -0.42 -5.41
N ILE A 31 3.02 -0.25 -5.83
CA ILE A 31 4.04 -1.32 -5.82
C ILE A 31 5.02 -1.02 -4.69
N VAL A 32 5.26 -1.98 -3.81
CA VAL A 32 6.28 -1.90 -2.77
C VAL A 32 7.66 -2.03 -3.42
N TYR A 33 8.55 -1.07 -3.18
CA TYR A 33 9.93 -1.15 -3.66
C TYR A 33 10.95 -1.32 -2.52
N ASP A 34 10.58 -1.01 -1.28
CA ASP A 34 11.41 -1.24 -0.09
C ASP A 34 10.56 -1.34 1.19
N VAL A 35 11.10 -1.99 2.22
CA VAL A 35 10.47 -2.14 3.54
C VAL A 35 11.54 -2.09 4.63
N ASP A 36 11.31 -1.28 5.66
CA ASP A 36 12.11 -1.27 6.88
C ASP A 36 11.30 -1.68 8.12
N ALA A 37 11.89 -1.55 9.31
CA ALA A 37 11.27 -1.95 10.56
C ALA A 37 9.93 -1.25 10.88
N ASN A 38 9.69 -0.07 10.30
CA ASN A 38 8.54 0.78 10.61
C ASN A 38 7.73 1.19 9.38
N TYR A 39 8.34 1.17 8.19
CA TYR A 39 7.77 1.77 6.99
C TYR A 39 7.77 0.81 5.81
N VAL A 40 6.76 1.00 4.96
CA VAL A 40 6.71 0.48 3.59
C VAL A 40 6.87 1.64 2.62
N TYR A 41 7.71 1.46 1.61
CA TYR A 41 8.01 2.45 0.59
C TYR A 41 7.46 1.97 -0.75
N THR A 42 6.72 2.86 -1.44
CA THR A 42 5.90 2.49 -2.58
C THR A 42 6.13 3.41 -3.76
N LEU A 43 5.98 2.86 -4.96
CA LEU A 43 5.99 3.59 -6.23
C LEU A 43 4.55 3.60 -6.75
N GLU A 44 3.98 4.78 -6.86
CA GLU A 44 2.54 4.98 -7.04
C GLU A 44 2.27 5.95 -8.20
N GLY A 45 1.23 5.66 -8.98
CA GLY A 45 0.76 6.52 -10.06
C GLY A 45 -0.25 7.56 -9.57
N ALA A 46 -0.62 8.49 -10.46
CA ALA A 46 -1.66 9.50 -10.21
C ALA A 46 -1.40 10.41 -9.00
N ALA A 47 -0.17 10.45 -8.48
CA ALA A 47 0.27 11.46 -7.54
C ALA A 47 0.36 12.81 -8.28
N ALA A 48 -0.75 13.55 -8.35
CA ALA A 48 -0.85 14.76 -9.19
C ALA A 48 -0.50 14.53 -10.68
N GLY A 49 -0.94 13.40 -11.24
CA GLY A 49 -0.78 13.08 -12.67
C GLY A 49 0.59 12.55 -13.08
N HIS A 50 1.48 12.25 -12.14
CA HIS A 50 2.76 11.57 -12.41
C HIS A 50 2.98 10.40 -11.46
N VAL A 51 4.08 9.68 -11.70
CA VAL A 51 4.58 8.63 -10.81
C VAL A 51 5.42 9.28 -9.73
N ASP A 52 5.14 8.97 -8.48
CA ASP A 52 5.89 9.46 -7.33
C ASP A 52 6.05 8.34 -6.29
N THR A 53 6.95 8.56 -5.34
CA THR A 53 7.17 7.65 -4.22
C THR A 53 6.33 8.07 -3.01
N ARG A 54 5.85 7.08 -2.25
CA ARG A 54 5.18 7.30 -0.96
C ARG A 54 5.79 6.43 0.11
N MET A 55 5.54 6.82 1.35
CA MET A 55 6.00 6.13 2.54
C MET A 55 4.83 6.06 3.52
N TYR A 56 4.52 4.86 3.99
CA TYR A 56 3.46 4.62 4.97
C TYR A 56 4.02 3.85 6.15
N LYS A 57 3.50 4.11 7.35
CA LYS A 57 3.81 3.27 8.51
C LYS A 57 3.22 1.89 8.27
N LEU A 58 3.91 0.81 8.66
CA LEU A 58 3.36 -0.55 8.60
C LEU A 58 2.04 -0.68 9.38
N THR A 59 1.83 0.18 10.38
CA THR A 59 0.62 0.24 11.21
C THR A 59 -0.46 1.17 10.67
N ASP A 60 -0.27 1.81 9.52
CA ASP A 60 -1.22 2.78 8.96
C ASP A 60 -2.61 2.13 8.77
N SER A 61 -3.66 2.86 9.14
CA SER A 61 -5.04 2.39 9.05
C SER A 61 -5.51 2.27 7.61
N ASP A 62 -4.96 3.10 6.71
CA ASP A 62 -5.37 3.14 5.31
C ASP A 62 -4.88 1.91 4.55
N ILE A 63 -3.86 1.20 5.04
CA ILE A 63 -3.38 -0.05 4.45
C ILE A 63 -4.42 -1.13 4.69
N VAL A 64 -5.11 -1.57 3.65
CA VAL A 64 -6.06 -2.68 3.76
C VAL A 64 -5.32 -4.02 3.77
N GLY A 65 -4.26 -4.12 2.97
CA GLY A 65 -3.40 -5.29 2.92
C GLY A 65 -2.44 -5.28 1.74
N TYR A 66 -1.75 -6.41 1.59
CA TYR A 66 -0.78 -6.64 0.54
C TYR A 66 -1.18 -7.84 -0.30
N ALA A 67 -0.81 -7.84 -1.58
CA ALA A 67 -0.83 -9.04 -2.41
C ALA A 67 0.55 -9.30 -2.97
N LYS A 68 0.97 -10.56 -2.87
CA LYS A 68 2.23 -11.05 -3.40
C LYS A 68 2.00 -11.68 -4.77
N PRO A 69 2.50 -11.07 -5.87
CA PRO A 69 2.51 -11.73 -7.16
C PRO A 69 3.29 -13.05 -7.09
N LYS A 70 2.97 -13.97 -8.01
CA LYS A 70 3.77 -15.19 -8.20
C LYS A 70 4.97 -14.87 -9.08
N TYR A 71 6.02 -14.32 -8.47
CA TYR A 71 7.34 -14.14 -9.09
C TYR A 71 8.18 -15.41 -9.03
#